data_AF-A0A7K1Y5C7-F1
#
_entry.id   AF-A0A7K1Y5C7-F1
#
_cell.length_a   1.000
_cell.length_b   1.000
_cell.length_c   1.000
_cell.angle_alpha   90.00
_cell.angle_beta   90.00
_cell.angle_gamma   90.00
#
_symmetry.space_group_name_H-M   'P 1'
#
loop_
_entity.id
_entity.type
_entity.pdbx_description
1 polymer ?
#
loop_
_entity_poly.entity_id
_entity_poly.type
_entity_poly.pdbx_seq_one_letter_code
_entity_poly.pdbx_strand_id
1 'polypeptide(L)'
;RKTSSTTGTTDYIGGIHYGTVSGNYVINFIQTEEGRAVRQSDNSYKYEYNLTDHLGNVRKSFDIYAGAARVIQSDDYYPFGMQKAGTVPGNANKYLYNGKEMQEELGQYDYGARFYDPVIGRWNTVDLLAENNRRWSPYNYTINNPVRFVDPDGRDWLDPKKDQEIADRLQAGLSARLTTEQSNLKGATKTMSRIEAKIAKDGTSAKLEKQLQSTRDEIGAINATISDLQSSSREITEMGNTMAQKFTFKEITGEVGGTEIVKGVITMSITGDVNGIHEAAHGYQRFKGNETTESNRWKLEILPYQRQFAFDASSVTNRVPSIFGSPSSRSEITEKWVSGIHGSSGDFIYSPGVPTKSLREFWKDKQ
;
A
#
# COMPACT_ATOMS: atom_id res chain seq x y z
N ARG A 1 -14.15 -15.70 -19.05
CA ARG A 1 -15.20 -16.73 -19.25
C ARG A 1 -14.62 -18.09 -18.91
N LYS A 2 -15.29 -18.86 -18.05
CA LYS A 2 -15.04 -20.27 -17.77
C LYS A 2 -16.19 -21.10 -18.33
N THR A 3 -15.89 -22.24 -18.94
CA THR A 3 -16.90 -23.19 -19.42
C THR A 3 -16.59 -24.56 -18.86
N SER A 4 -17.57 -25.18 -18.21
CA SER A 4 -17.49 -26.51 -17.61
C SER A 4 -18.68 -27.35 -18.04
N SER A 5 -18.44 -28.62 -18.37
CA SER A 5 -19.50 -29.58 -18.65
C SER A 5 -20.35 -29.90 -17.42
N THR A 6 -19.81 -29.67 -16.21
CA THR A 6 -20.45 -30.01 -14.94
C THR A 6 -21.11 -28.80 -14.29
N THR A 7 -20.45 -27.64 -14.33
CA THR A 7 -20.91 -26.41 -13.64
C THR A 7 -21.43 -25.33 -14.58
N GLY A 8 -21.41 -25.57 -15.89
CA GLY A 8 -21.91 -24.65 -16.91
C GLY A 8 -20.93 -23.53 -17.25
N THR A 9 -21.45 -22.40 -17.75
CA THR A 9 -20.64 -21.23 -18.10
C THR A 9 -20.69 -20.21 -16.98
N THR A 10 -19.52 -19.74 -16.54
CA THR A 10 -19.37 -18.61 -15.63
C THR A 10 -18.63 -17.49 -16.34
N ASP A 11 -19.18 -16.28 -16.28
CA ASP A 11 -18.54 -15.08 -16.82
C ASP A 11 -18.06 -14.17 -15.69
N TYR A 12 -16.97 -13.45 -15.95
CA TYR A 12 -16.25 -12.69 -14.94
C TYR A 12 -15.95 -11.30 -15.49
N ILE A 13 -16.26 -10.27 -14.70
CA ILE A 13 -15.80 -8.90 -14.94
C ILE A 13 -15.23 -8.39 -13.62
N GLY A 14 -13.89 -8.35 -13.52
CA GLY A 14 -13.21 -8.11 -12.25
C GLY A 14 -13.67 -9.12 -11.19
N GLY A 15 -14.05 -8.63 -10.00
CA GLY A 15 -14.57 -9.46 -8.91
C GLY A 15 -16.06 -9.83 -9.03
N ILE A 16 -16.74 -9.55 -10.16
CA ILE A 16 -18.16 -9.87 -10.35
C ILE A 16 -18.30 -11.15 -11.16
N HIS A 17 -19.02 -12.12 -10.60
CA HIS A 17 -19.30 -13.40 -11.23
C HIS A 17 -20.72 -13.43 -11.77
N TYR A 18 -20.87 -13.86 -13.02
CA TYR A 18 -22.13 -13.99 -13.72
C TYR A 18 -22.43 -15.46 -14.03
N GLY A 19 -23.67 -15.85 -13.76
CA GLY A 19 -24.28 -17.07 -14.24
C GLY A 19 -25.37 -16.76 -15.27
N THR A 20 -26.12 -17.78 -15.65
CA THR A 20 -27.25 -17.64 -16.57
C THR A 20 -28.51 -18.21 -15.94
N VAL A 21 -29.59 -17.44 -15.90
CA VAL A 21 -30.93 -17.91 -15.50
C VAL A 21 -31.88 -17.66 -16.66
N SER A 22 -32.49 -18.73 -17.16
CA SER A 22 -33.40 -18.69 -18.33
C SER A 22 -32.79 -17.97 -19.55
N GLY A 23 -31.49 -18.21 -19.81
CA GLY A 23 -30.77 -17.60 -20.93
C GLY A 23 -30.29 -16.16 -20.73
N ASN A 24 -30.61 -15.52 -19.59
CA ASN A 24 -30.18 -14.16 -19.27
C ASN A 24 -29.02 -14.17 -18.27
N TYR A 25 -28.06 -13.25 -18.44
CA TYR A 25 -26.99 -13.05 -17.49
C TYR A 25 -27.54 -12.54 -16.15
N VAL A 26 -27.13 -13.19 -15.06
CA VAL A 26 -27.42 -12.75 -13.70
C VAL A 26 -26.13 -12.74 -12.89
N ILE A 27 -26.03 -11.82 -11.94
CA ILE A 27 -24.92 -11.81 -10.99
C ILE A 27 -25.10 -13.00 -10.03
N ASN A 28 -24.11 -13.87 -9.92
CA ASN A 28 -24.09 -14.91 -8.89
C ASN A 28 -23.61 -14.31 -7.56
N PHE A 29 -22.48 -13.62 -7.60
CA PHE A 29 -21.96 -12.88 -6.46
C PHE A 29 -20.99 -11.78 -6.91
N ILE A 30 -20.75 -10.84 -5.99
CA ILE A 30 -19.74 -9.79 -6.12
C ILE A 30 -18.70 -10.04 -5.03
N GLN A 31 -17.43 -10.16 -5.40
CA GLN A 31 -16.34 -10.19 -4.41
C GLN A 31 -16.25 -8.84 -3.69
N THR A 32 -16.00 -8.89 -2.39
CA THR A 32 -15.76 -7.73 -1.55
C THR A 32 -14.37 -7.83 -0.93
N GLU A 33 -13.90 -6.74 -0.32
CA GLU A 33 -12.59 -6.73 0.34
C GLU A 33 -12.49 -7.77 1.46
N GLU A 34 -13.61 -8.08 2.12
CA GLU A 34 -13.68 -8.98 3.28
C GLU A 34 -14.37 -10.32 2.97
N GLY A 35 -14.73 -10.59 1.71
CA GLY A 35 -15.50 -11.79 1.34
C GLY A 35 -16.29 -11.65 0.04
N ARG A 36 -17.61 -11.84 0.09
CA ARG A 36 -18.49 -11.73 -1.07
C ARG A 36 -19.94 -11.38 -0.72
N ALA A 37 -20.63 -10.71 -1.63
CA ALA A 37 -22.07 -10.51 -1.62
C ALA A 37 -22.75 -11.50 -2.57
N VAL A 38 -23.45 -12.50 -2.03
CA VAL A 38 -24.08 -13.58 -2.79
C VAL A 38 -25.55 -13.25 -3.07
N ARG A 39 -25.95 -13.36 -4.35
CA ARG A 39 -27.33 -13.11 -4.77
C ARG A 39 -28.26 -14.20 -4.23
N GLN A 40 -29.40 -13.78 -3.67
CA GLN A 40 -30.46 -14.66 -3.18
C GLN A 40 -31.58 -14.83 -4.22
N SER A 41 -32.51 -15.74 -3.96
CA SER A 41 -33.64 -16.02 -4.86
C SER A 41 -34.60 -14.84 -5.03
N ASP A 42 -34.70 -13.96 -4.03
CA ASP A 42 -35.52 -12.74 -4.03
C ASP A 42 -34.81 -11.52 -4.64
N ASN A 43 -33.66 -11.73 -5.28
CA ASN A 43 -32.77 -10.71 -5.84
C ASN A 43 -32.08 -9.80 -4.81
N SER A 44 -32.22 -10.07 -3.51
CA SER A 44 -31.40 -9.44 -2.49
C SER A 44 -29.97 -10.01 -2.50
N TYR A 45 -29.06 -9.33 -1.80
CA TYR A 45 -27.69 -9.80 -1.61
C TYR A 45 -27.43 -10.07 -0.14
N LYS A 46 -26.80 -11.21 0.11
CA LYS A 46 -26.34 -11.62 1.43
C LYS A 46 -24.83 -11.55 1.49
N TYR A 47 -24.31 -10.85 2.49
CA TYR A 47 -22.88 -10.75 2.72
C TYR A 47 -22.37 -11.99 3.46
N GLU A 48 -21.30 -12.55 2.91
CA GLU A 48 -20.48 -13.60 3.49
C GLU A 48 -19.08 -13.03 3.66
N TYR A 49 -18.50 -13.25 4.84
CA TYR A 49 -17.19 -12.74 5.22
C TYR A 49 -16.20 -13.89 5.38
N ASN A 50 -14.94 -13.62 5.10
CA ASN A 50 -13.85 -14.59 5.21
C ASN A 50 -12.93 -14.24 6.37
N LEU A 51 -12.60 -15.24 7.18
CA LEU A 51 -11.49 -15.18 8.12
C LEU A 51 -10.30 -15.90 7.49
N THR A 52 -9.21 -15.17 7.28
CA THR A 52 -8.00 -15.67 6.63
C THR A 52 -6.85 -15.90 7.63
N ASP A 53 -5.87 -16.72 7.23
CA ASP A 53 -4.58 -16.79 7.93
C ASP A 53 -3.57 -15.76 7.38
N HIS A 54 -2.32 -15.82 7.86
CA HIS A 54 -1.27 -14.83 7.54
C HIS A 54 -0.85 -14.79 6.07
N LEU A 55 -1.21 -15.80 5.25
CA LEU A 55 -0.97 -15.81 3.80
C LEU A 55 -2.27 -15.59 3.00
N GLY A 56 -3.36 -15.20 3.66
CA GLY A 56 -4.64 -14.98 3.02
C GLY A 56 -5.41 -16.28 2.71
N ASN A 57 -5.05 -17.42 3.29
CA ASN A 57 -5.84 -18.65 3.08
C ASN A 57 -7.16 -18.52 3.85
N VAL A 58 -8.29 -18.67 3.16
CA VAL A 58 -9.61 -18.62 3.80
C VAL A 58 -9.77 -19.83 4.72
N ARG A 59 -9.88 -19.60 6.03
CA ARG A 59 -10.03 -20.65 7.06
C ARG A 59 -11.47 -20.89 7.44
N LYS A 60 -12.24 -19.81 7.53
CA LYS A 60 -13.68 -19.82 7.80
C LYS A 60 -14.36 -18.82 6.89
N SER A 61 -15.54 -19.17 6.40
CA SER A 61 -16.49 -18.19 5.87
C SER A 61 -17.72 -18.17 6.77
N PHE A 62 -18.26 -16.98 7.04
CA PHE A 62 -19.39 -16.80 7.93
C PHE A 62 -20.36 -15.74 7.40
N ASP A 63 -21.63 -15.87 7.79
CA ASP A 63 -22.67 -14.86 7.57
C ASP A 63 -23.15 -14.29 8.91
N ILE A 64 -23.98 -13.25 8.84
CA ILE A 64 -24.76 -12.80 10.01
C ILE A 64 -26.15 -13.39 9.91
N TYR A 65 -26.53 -14.17 10.91
CA TYR A 65 -27.84 -14.79 11.04
C TYR A 65 -28.42 -14.49 12.42
N ALA A 66 -29.61 -13.91 12.47
CA ALA A 66 -30.28 -13.50 13.72
C ALA A 66 -29.40 -12.66 14.67
N GLY A 67 -28.57 -11.77 14.09
CA GLY A 67 -27.68 -10.88 14.85
C GLY A 67 -26.39 -11.53 15.35
N ALA A 68 -26.12 -12.80 15.03
CA ALA A 68 -24.90 -13.50 15.40
C ALA A 68 -24.12 -13.98 14.16
N ALA A 69 -22.79 -14.07 14.29
CA ALA A 69 -21.95 -14.68 13.27
C ALA A 69 -22.20 -16.19 13.24
N ARG A 70 -22.45 -16.74 12.05
CA ARG A 70 -22.65 -18.16 11.82
C ARG A 70 -21.68 -18.66 10.76
N VAL A 71 -20.88 -19.64 11.12
CA VAL A 71 -19.94 -20.30 10.19
C VAL A 71 -20.72 -21.07 9.14
N ILE A 72 -20.45 -20.78 7.87
CA ILE A 72 -21.07 -21.45 6.72
C ILE A 72 -20.07 -22.37 5.99
N GLN A 73 -18.76 -22.14 6.16
CA GLN A 73 -17.72 -22.98 5.57
C GLN A 73 -16.48 -23.02 6.47
N SER A 74 -15.76 -24.14 6.44
CA SER A 74 -14.55 -24.36 7.22
C SER A 74 -13.53 -25.13 6.40
N ASP A 75 -12.37 -24.51 6.20
CA ASP A 75 -11.32 -25.02 5.34
C ASP A 75 -9.98 -25.00 6.07
N ASP A 76 -9.35 -26.15 6.15
CA ASP A 76 -7.98 -26.27 6.63
C ASP A 76 -7.11 -26.79 5.49
N TYR A 77 -5.84 -26.40 5.46
CA TYR A 77 -4.93 -26.76 4.37
C TYR A 77 -3.70 -27.49 4.90
N TYR A 78 -3.18 -28.40 4.11
CA TYR A 78 -1.77 -28.79 4.17
C TYR A 78 -0.88 -27.62 3.71
N PRO A 79 0.43 -27.62 4.01
CA PRO A 79 1.31 -26.49 3.70
C PRO A 79 1.26 -26.03 2.24
N PHE A 80 1.14 -26.97 1.30
CA PHE A 80 1.06 -26.69 -0.14
C PHE A 80 -0.37 -26.44 -0.65
N GLY A 81 -1.34 -26.18 0.23
CA GLY A 81 -2.68 -25.74 -0.17
C GLY A 81 -3.68 -26.84 -0.49
N MET A 82 -3.29 -28.11 -0.36
CA MET A 82 -4.27 -29.21 -0.42
C MET A 82 -5.22 -29.08 0.75
N GLN A 83 -6.53 -29.02 0.46
CA GLN A 83 -7.55 -28.90 1.48
C GLN A 83 -7.64 -30.20 2.29
N LYS A 84 -7.66 -30.08 3.62
CA LYS A 84 -8.08 -31.15 4.54
C LYS A 84 -9.59 -31.22 4.48
N ALA A 85 -10.15 -32.41 4.30
CA ALA A 85 -11.60 -32.60 4.12
C ALA A 85 -12.44 -31.70 5.04
N GLY A 86 -13.23 -30.81 4.44
CA GLY A 86 -14.03 -29.79 5.11
C GLY A 86 -15.54 -30.04 4.97
N THR A 87 -16.35 -29.31 5.73
CA THR A 87 -17.81 -29.30 5.57
C THR A 87 -18.17 -28.40 4.39
N VAL A 88 -18.72 -28.98 3.32
CA VAL A 88 -19.09 -28.27 2.09
C VAL A 88 -20.62 -28.24 1.95
N PRO A 89 -21.30 -27.12 2.25
CA PRO A 89 -22.68 -26.92 1.81
C PRO A 89 -22.75 -26.69 0.29
N GLY A 90 -23.92 -26.90 -0.30
CA GLY A 90 -24.16 -26.89 -1.75
C GLY A 90 -23.91 -25.57 -2.51
N ASN A 91 -23.41 -24.51 -1.87
CA ASN A 91 -22.96 -23.25 -2.51
C ASN A 91 -21.64 -22.74 -1.90
N ALA A 92 -20.62 -23.59 -1.90
CA ALA A 92 -19.34 -23.30 -1.28
C ALA A 92 -18.63 -22.07 -1.90
N ASN A 93 -17.92 -21.33 -1.06
CA ASN A 93 -16.91 -20.39 -1.47
C ASN A 93 -15.75 -21.16 -2.12
N LYS A 94 -15.45 -20.82 -3.39
CA LYS A 94 -14.36 -21.42 -4.17
C LYS A 94 -13.05 -20.64 -4.06
N TYR A 95 -13.07 -19.44 -3.49
CA TYR A 95 -11.87 -18.67 -3.21
C TYR A 95 -11.30 -19.11 -1.86
N LEU A 96 -10.27 -19.96 -1.91
CA LEU A 96 -9.80 -20.76 -0.78
C LEU A 96 -8.33 -20.43 -0.42
N TYR A 97 -7.38 -21.26 -0.85
CA TYR A 97 -5.95 -21.10 -0.60
C TYR A 97 -5.41 -19.86 -1.32
N ASN A 98 -4.68 -19.01 -0.57
CA ASN A 98 -4.23 -17.67 -0.97
C ASN A 98 -5.33 -16.80 -1.61
N GLY A 99 -6.59 -17.04 -1.24
CA GLY A 99 -7.75 -16.38 -1.83
C GLY A 99 -7.94 -16.66 -3.32
N LYS A 100 -7.43 -17.78 -3.85
CA LYS A 100 -7.53 -18.17 -5.26
C LYS A 100 -8.71 -19.09 -5.52
N GLU A 101 -9.30 -18.97 -6.71
CA GLU A 101 -10.43 -19.79 -7.11
C GLU A 101 -9.96 -21.23 -7.36
N MET A 102 -10.53 -22.19 -6.63
CA MET A 102 -10.40 -23.61 -6.94
C MET A 102 -11.21 -23.94 -8.19
N GLN A 103 -10.52 -24.37 -9.24
CA GLN A 103 -11.12 -24.98 -10.42
C GLN A 103 -11.38 -26.46 -10.12
N GLU A 104 -12.54 -26.75 -9.53
CA GLU A 104 -12.93 -28.10 -9.10
C GLU A 104 -12.80 -29.17 -10.19
N GLU A 105 -13.02 -28.80 -11.45
CA GLU A 105 -12.89 -29.70 -12.60
C GLU A 105 -11.43 -30.13 -12.86
N LEU A 106 -10.47 -29.32 -12.44
CA LEU A 106 -9.03 -29.57 -12.59
C LEU A 106 -8.39 -29.98 -11.25
N GLY A 107 -9.02 -29.68 -10.12
CA GLY A 107 -8.40 -29.77 -8.79
C GLY A 107 -7.26 -28.77 -8.60
N GLN A 108 -7.25 -27.66 -9.35
CA GLN A 108 -6.17 -26.68 -9.38
C GLN A 108 -6.67 -25.27 -9.05
N TYR A 109 -5.80 -24.46 -8.45
CA TYR A 109 -6.09 -23.06 -8.14
C TYR A 109 -5.73 -22.15 -9.31
N ASP A 110 -6.60 -21.21 -9.64
CA ASP A 110 -6.35 -20.17 -10.64
C ASP A 110 -5.64 -18.96 -10.00
N TYR A 111 -4.36 -18.80 -10.32
CA TYR A 111 -3.57 -17.64 -9.89
C TYR A 111 -3.54 -16.53 -10.94
N GLY A 112 -4.20 -16.70 -12.08
CA GLY A 112 -4.24 -15.77 -13.19
C GLY A 112 -3.18 -16.10 -14.26
N ALA A 113 -1.89 -16.04 -13.92
CA ALA A 113 -0.85 -16.36 -14.90
C ALA A 113 -0.64 -17.87 -15.10
N ARG A 114 -0.89 -18.67 -14.07
CA ARG A 114 -0.70 -20.12 -14.05
C ARG A 114 -1.76 -20.80 -13.19
N PHE A 115 -2.06 -22.06 -13.47
CA PHE A 115 -2.78 -22.90 -12.52
C PHE A 115 -1.79 -23.59 -11.58
N TYR A 116 -2.13 -23.61 -10.30
CA TYR A 116 -1.35 -24.26 -9.25
C TYR A 116 -2.00 -25.57 -8.84
N ASP A 117 -1.21 -26.65 -8.83
CA ASP A 117 -1.64 -27.96 -8.36
C ASP A 117 -1.26 -28.14 -6.88
N PRO A 118 -2.24 -28.09 -5.96
CA PRO A 118 -1.98 -28.22 -4.53
C PRO A 118 -1.66 -29.65 -4.09
N VAL A 119 -1.95 -30.67 -4.90
CA VAL A 119 -1.68 -32.08 -4.57
C VAL A 119 -0.19 -32.37 -4.68
N ILE A 120 0.45 -31.89 -5.74
CA ILE A 120 1.90 -32.05 -5.95
C ILE A 120 2.73 -30.83 -5.51
N GLY A 121 2.08 -29.71 -5.21
CA GLY A 121 2.73 -28.48 -4.76
C GLY A 121 3.56 -27.79 -5.84
N ARG A 122 3.05 -27.75 -7.08
CA ARG A 122 3.77 -27.24 -8.26
C ARG A 122 2.85 -26.44 -9.18
N TRP A 123 3.46 -25.55 -9.97
CA TRP A 123 2.79 -24.96 -11.12
C TRP A 123 2.54 -26.01 -12.20
N ASN A 124 1.43 -25.89 -12.91
CA ASN A 124 1.12 -26.79 -14.02
C ASN A 124 1.90 -26.46 -15.32
N THR A 125 2.58 -25.31 -15.35
CA THR A 125 3.30 -24.76 -16.50
C THR A 125 4.63 -24.15 -16.05
N VAL A 126 5.56 -24.03 -17.00
CA VAL A 126 6.88 -23.40 -16.79
C VAL A 126 6.70 -21.93 -16.39
N ASP A 127 7.42 -21.48 -15.37
CA ASP A 127 7.49 -20.08 -14.99
C ASP A 127 8.00 -19.20 -16.14
N LEU A 128 7.26 -18.14 -16.45
CA LEU A 128 7.67 -17.13 -17.43
C LEU A 128 8.95 -16.38 -17.02
N LEU A 129 9.33 -16.46 -15.74
CA LEU A 129 10.49 -15.79 -15.13
C LEU A 129 11.49 -16.80 -14.57
N ALA A 130 11.50 -18.03 -15.10
CA ALA A 130 12.41 -19.08 -14.66
C ALA A 130 13.89 -18.64 -14.68
N GLU A 131 14.27 -17.74 -15.59
CA GLU A 131 15.62 -17.19 -15.72
C GLU A 131 16.06 -16.33 -14.53
N ASN A 132 15.11 -15.75 -13.78
CA ASN A 132 15.37 -14.98 -12.58
C ASN A 132 15.67 -15.88 -11.37
N ASN A 133 15.22 -17.14 -11.43
CA ASN A 133 15.33 -18.11 -10.35
C ASN A 133 16.09 -19.37 -10.79
N ARG A 134 17.28 -19.19 -11.37
CA ARG A 134 18.12 -20.27 -11.94
C ARG A 134 18.46 -21.43 -11.00
N ARG A 135 18.33 -21.24 -9.69
CA ARG A 135 18.59 -22.25 -8.66
C ARG A 135 17.41 -23.19 -8.40
N TRP A 136 16.23 -22.89 -8.95
CA TRP A 136 14.99 -23.61 -8.69
C TRP A 136 14.41 -24.21 -9.97
N SER A 137 13.60 -25.25 -9.81
CA SER A 137 12.82 -25.80 -10.93
C SER A 137 11.87 -24.73 -11.49
N PRO A 138 11.68 -24.65 -12.82
CA PRO A 138 10.69 -23.75 -13.41
C PRO A 138 9.23 -24.02 -13.00
N TYR A 139 8.96 -25.13 -12.32
CA TYR A 139 7.63 -25.49 -11.81
C TYR A 139 7.50 -25.27 -10.28
N ASN A 140 8.53 -24.69 -9.65
CA ASN A 140 8.57 -24.49 -8.22
C ASN A 140 7.50 -23.51 -7.74
N TYR A 141 6.78 -23.88 -6.68
CA TYR A 141 5.96 -22.94 -5.92
C TYR A 141 6.78 -22.37 -4.76
N THR A 142 6.84 -21.05 -4.66
CA THR A 142 7.28 -20.31 -3.45
C THR A 142 8.59 -20.79 -2.83
N ILE A 143 9.58 -21.12 -3.66
CA ILE A 143 10.90 -21.66 -3.25
C ILE A 143 10.81 -22.85 -2.28
N ASN A 144 9.75 -23.66 -2.44
CA ASN A 144 9.39 -24.80 -1.58
C ASN A 144 9.12 -24.43 -0.11
N ASN A 145 8.74 -23.18 0.17
CA ASN A 145 8.39 -22.74 1.52
C ASN A 145 7.06 -21.96 1.54
N PRO A 146 5.93 -22.65 1.26
CA PRO A 146 4.59 -22.06 1.16
C PRO A 146 3.96 -21.71 2.52
N VAL A 147 4.72 -21.88 3.61
CA VAL A 147 4.32 -21.42 4.96
C VAL A 147 4.80 -19.98 5.20
N ARG A 148 5.83 -19.54 4.47
CA ARG A 148 6.41 -18.20 4.57
C ARG A 148 6.07 -17.32 3.37
N PHE A 149 6.23 -17.86 2.16
CA PHE A 149 6.08 -17.09 0.93
C PHE A 149 4.76 -17.39 0.23
N VAL A 150 4.31 -16.46 -0.60
CA VAL A 150 3.09 -16.57 -1.43
C VAL A 150 3.41 -16.03 -2.81
N ASP A 151 2.79 -16.58 -3.86
CA ASP A 151 2.84 -16.02 -5.22
C ASP A 151 1.48 -15.40 -5.52
N PRO A 152 1.32 -14.06 -5.52
CA PRO A 152 0.00 -13.43 -5.62
C PRO A 152 -0.67 -13.57 -6.98
N ASP A 153 0.07 -13.76 -8.07
CA ASP A 153 -0.46 -13.70 -9.44
C ASP A 153 0.03 -14.85 -10.34
N GLY A 154 0.71 -15.81 -9.75
CA GLY A 154 1.31 -16.93 -10.44
C GLY A 154 2.50 -16.53 -11.29
N ARG A 155 3.27 -15.51 -10.92
CA ARG A 155 4.49 -15.13 -11.64
C ARG A 155 5.71 -15.03 -10.74
N ASP A 156 5.55 -14.53 -9.52
CA ASP A 156 6.68 -14.33 -8.62
C ASP A 156 6.25 -14.37 -7.16
N TRP A 157 7.11 -14.89 -6.31
CA TRP A 157 6.79 -15.05 -4.90
C TRP A 157 7.21 -13.80 -4.11
N LEU A 158 6.44 -13.49 -3.07
CA LEU A 158 6.68 -12.43 -2.10
C LEU A 158 6.94 -13.01 -0.72
N ASP A 159 7.55 -12.22 0.17
CA ASP A 159 7.78 -12.55 1.57
C ASP A 159 6.96 -11.62 2.48
N PRO A 160 5.66 -11.94 2.73
CA PRO A 160 4.82 -11.16 3.64
C PRO A 160 5.44 -10.94 5.01
N LYS A 161 6.25 -11.89 5.50
CA LYS A 161 6.93 -11.75 6.79
C LYS A 161 7.98 -10.64 6.72
N LYS A 162 8.76 -10.58 5.63
CA LYS A 162 9.72 -9.49 5.43
C LYS A 162 9.02 -8.14 5.26
N ASP A 163 7.90 -8.11 4.54
CA ASP A 163 7.08 -6.91 4.40
C ASP A 163 6.59 -6.41 5.77
N GLN A 164 6.12 -7.32 6.64
CA GLN A 164 5.72 -7.01 8.00
C GLN A 164 6.88 -6.49 8.85
N GLU A 165 8.05 -7.13 8.80
CA GLU A 165 9.25 -6.69 9.53
C GLU A 165 9.66 -5.25 9.13
N ILE A 166 9.56 -4.91 7.84
CA ILE A 166 9.83 -3.56 7.34
C ILE A 166 8.73 -2.59 7.82
N ALA A 167 7.45 -2.95 7.68
CA ALA A 167 6.35 -2.12 8.13
C ALA A 167 6.44 -1.80 9.63
N ASP A 168 6.73 -2.79 10.47
CA ASP A 168 6.92 -2.63 11.91
C ASP A 168 8.08 -1.68 12.21
N ARG A 169 9.19 -1.80 11.47
CA ARG A 169 10.36 -0.92 11.60
C ARG A 169 10.02 0.54 11.26
N LEU A 170 9.31 0.76 10.15
CA LEU A 170 8.83 2.08 9.76
C LEU A 170 7.86 2.67 10.80
N GLN A 171 6.91 1.86 11.30
CA GLN A 171 5.96 2.27 12.32
C GLN A 171 6.64 2.62 13.65
N ALA A 172 7.67 1.87 14.05
CA ALA A 172 8.46 2.19 15.22
C ALA A 172 9.17 3.54 15.07
N GLY A 173 9.79 3.80 13.92
CA GLY A 173 10.42 5.09 13.61
C GLY A 173 9.42 6.26 13.63
N LEU A 174 8.25 6.08 13.00
CA LEU A 174 7.18 7.08 12.99
C LEU A 174 6.68 7.39 14.41
N SER A 175 6.48 6.34 15.22
CA SER A 175 6.02 6.47 16.61
C SER A 175 7.05 7.20 17.49
N ALA A 176 8.34 6.90 17.29
CA ALA A 176 9.43 7.59 17.97
C ALA A 176 9.45 9.08 17.61
N ARG A 177 9.40 9.40 16.30
CA ARG A 177 9.36 10.80 15.84
C ARG A 177 8.12 11.53 16.33
N LEU A 178 6.96 10.89 16.28
CA LEU A 178 5.69 11.45 16.77
C LEU A 178 5.78 11.81 18.27
N THR A 179 6.40 10.94 19.07
CA THR A 179 6.63 11.20 20.50
C THR A 179 7.50 12.43 20.72
N THR A 180 8.57 12.58 19.93
CA THR A 180 9.43 13.78 19.95
C THR A 180 8.63 15.04 19.62
N GLU A 181 7.85 15.02 18.54
CA GLU A 181 7.07 16.21 18.13
C GLU A 181 5.95 16.56 19.10
N GLN A 182 5.32 15.58 19.73
CA GLN A 182 4.35 15.83 20.81
C GLN A 182 5.00 16.51 22.02
N SER A 183 6.23 16.14 22.35
CA SER A 183 7.00 16.81 23.39
C SER A 183 7.35 18.25 22.99
N ASN A 184 7.82 18.46 21.75
CA ASN A 184 8.11 19.80 21.21
C ASN A 184 6.87 20.69 21.24
N LEU A 185 5.71 20.17 20.79
CA LEU A 185 4.44 20.88 20.80
C LEU A 185 4.05 21.33 22.20
N LYS A 186 4.20 20.45 23.20
CA LYS A 186 3.95 20.79 24.61
C LYS A 186 4.89 21.90 25.09
N GLY A 187 6.17 21.85 24.70
CA GLY A 187 7.16 22.88 24.98
C GLY A 187 6.79 24.25 24.39
N ALA A 188 6.51 24.29 23.08
CA ALA A 188 6.14 25.50 22.35
C ALA A 188 4.83 26.09 22.89
N THR A 189 3.83 25.26 23.18
CA THR A 189 2.55 25.69 23.79
C THR A 189 2.77 26.32 25.16
N LYS A 190 3.63 25.72 26.01
CA LYS A 190 3.99 26.31 27.32
C LYS A 190 4.70 27.66 27.16
N THR A 191 5.55 27.80 26.15
CA THR A 191 6.20 29.09 25.83
C THR A 191 5.17 30.12 25.41
N MET A 192 4.22 29.75 24.54
CA MET A 192 3.13 30.62 24.11
C MET A 192 2.32 31.13 25.31
N SER A 193 1.86 30.23 26.20
CA SER A 193 1.10 30.63 27.38
C SER A 193 1.87 31.57 28.32
N ARG A 194 3.20 31.43 28.42
CA ARG A 194 4.04 32.35 29.21
C ARG A 194 4.12 33.74 28.57
N ILE A 195 4.20 33.81 27.24
CA ILE A 195 4.20 35.09 26.52
C ILE A 195 2.84 35.78 26.68
N GLU A 196 1.75 35.04 26.51
CA GLU A 196 0.38 35.55 26.70
C GLU A 196 0.16 36.07 28.13
N ALA A 197 0.63 35.33 29.15
CA ALA A 197 0.55 35.78 30.54
C ALA A 197 1.35 37.08 30.80
N LYS A 198 2.51 37.25 30.16
CA LYS A 198 3.30 38.50 30.24
C LYS A 198 2.58 39.66 29.58
N ILE A 199 2.00 39.46 28.39
CA ILE A 199 1.22 40.48 27.69
C ILE A 199 0.01 40.89 28.54
N ALA A 200 -0.67 39.93 29.17
CA ALA A 200 -1.81 40.21 30.04
C ALA A 200 -1.44 41.01 31.30
N LYS A 201 -0.25 40.79 31.87
CA LYS A 201 0.22 41.46 33.09
C LYS A 201 0.83 42.83 32.83
N ASP A 202 1.75 42.90 31.87
CA ASP A 202 2.66 44.04 31.67
C ASP A 202 2.27 44.89 30.43
N GLY A 203 1.25 44.47 29.68
CA GLY A 203 0.86 45.08 28.40
C GLY A 203 1.64 44.53 27.22
N THR A 204 1.19 44.86 25.99
CA THR A 204 1.84 44.41 24.76
C THR A 204 3.08 45.24 24.42
N SER A 205 4.01 44.64 23.68
CA SER A 205 5.13 45.33 23.04
C SER A 205 5.45 44.67 21.70
N ALA A 206 6.03 45.42 20.76
CA ALA A 206 6.42 44.89 19.45
C ALA A 206 7.35 43.65 19.56
N LYS A 207 8.19 43.59 20.60
CA LYS A 207 9.03 42.42 20.88
C LYS A 207 8.20 41.21 21.29
N LEU A 208 7.23 41.38 22.20
CA LEU A 208 6.36 40.30 22.67
C LEU A 208 5.44 39.81 21.55
N GLU A 209 4.94 40.71 20.70
CA GLU A 209 4.14 40.36 19.52
C GLU A 209 4.93 39.52 18.53
N LYS A 210 6.17 39.91 18.23
CA LYS A 210 7.06 39.13 17.37
C LYS A 210 7.38 37.76 17.95
N GLN A 211 7.62 37.66 19.26
CA GLN A 211 7.85 36.38 19.93
C GLN A 211 6.60 35.49 19.88
N LEU A 212 5.43 36.05 20.16
CA LEU A 212 4.16 35.33 20.12
C LEU A 212 3.87 34.78 18.71
N GLN A 213 4.08 35.59 17.68
CA GLN A 213 3.88 35.16 16.30
C GLN A 213 4.87 34.04 15.94
N SER A 214 6.16 34.21 16.26
CA SER A 214 7.16 33.16 16.02
C SER A 214 6.82 31.84 16.70
N THR A 215 6.30 31.86 17.94
CA THR A 215 5.88 30.65 18.64
C THR A 215 4.61 30.04 18.03
N ARG A 216 3.68 30.85 17.52
CA ARG A 216 2.51 30.34 16.77
C ARG A 216 2.93 29.65 15.48
N ASP A 217 3.86 30.24 14.75
CA ASP A 217 4.39 29.66 13.51
C ASP A 217 5.11 28.32 13.79
N GLU A 218 5.90 28.26 14.88
CA GLU A 218 6.53 27.02 15.36
C GLU A 218 5.51 25.94 15.70
N ILE A 219 4.46 26.28 16.47
CA ILE A 219 3.35 25.35 16.79
C ILE A 219 2.67 24.85 15.51
N GLY A 220 2.42 25.74 14.55
CA GLY A 220 1.86 25.38 13.25
C GLY A 220 2.72 24.37 12.49
N ALA A 221 4.04 24.60 12.45
CA ALA A 221 4.99 23.70 11.80
C ALA A 221 5.08 22.32 12.49
N ILE A 222 5.08 22.29 13.82
CA ILE A 222 5.08 21.03 14.59
C ILE A 222 3.78 20.27 14.33
N ASN A 223 2.62 20.93 14.36
CA ASN A 223 1.34 20.29 14.08
C ASN A 223 1.25 19.72 12.66
N ALA A 224 1.79 20.43 11.66
CA ALA A 224 1.88 19.92 10.30
C ALA A 224 2.75 18.64 10.23
N THR A 225 3.90 18.64 10.91
CA THR A 225 4.78 17.48 11.02
C THR A 225 4.09 16.30 11.69
N ILE A 226 3.40 16.52 12.81
CA ILE A 226 2.59 15.50 13.50
C ILE A 226 1.52 14.92 12.57
N SER A 227 0.81 15.77 11.83
CA SER A 227 -0.22 15.34 10.87
C SER A 227 0.38 14.47 9.76
N ASP A 228 1.57 14.84 9.27
CA ASP A 228 2.28 14.07 8.25
C ASP A 228 2.68 12.68 8.77
N LEU A 229 3.27 12.60 9.96
CA LEU A 229 3.67 11.35 10.61
C LEU A 229 2.47 10.42 10.89
N GLN A 230 1.38 10.96 11.44
CA GLN A 230 0.17 10.19 11.71
C GLN A 230 -0.45 9.64 10.43
N SER A 231 -0.38 10.39 9.34
CA SER A 231 -0.92 9.94 8.06
C SER A 231 -0.06 8.85 7.45
N SER A 232 1.28 8.99 7.44
CA SER A 232 2.18 7.90 7.04
C SER A 232 1.94 6.63 7.86
N SER A 233 1.73 6.75 9.17
CA SER A 233 1.42 5.61 10.04
C SER A 233 0.10 4.92 9.66
N ARG A 234 -0.97 5.70 9.41
CA ARG A 234 -2.26 5.13 8.97
C ARG A 234 -2.16 4.47 7.60
N GLU A 235 -1.47 5.11 6.65
CA GLU A 235 -1.28 4.60 5.29
C GLU A 235 -0.56 3.25 5.31
N ILE A 236 0.54 3.12 6.06
CA ILE A 236 1.26 1.85 6.21
C ILE A 236 0.38 0.75 6.84
N THR A 237 -0.40 1.09 7.87
CA THR A 237 -1.35 0.14 8.49
C THR A 237 -2.43 -0.31 7.50
N GLU A 238 -3.01 0.61 6.73
CA GLU A 238 -4.03 0.28 5.73
C GLU A 238 -3.46 -0.63 4.63
N MET A 239 -2.24 -0.35 4.16
CA MET A 239 -1.55 -1.20 3.19
C MET A 239 -1.36 -2.64 3.70
N GLY A 240 -0.95 -2.79 4.96
CA GLY A 240 -0.76 -4.10 5.61
C GLY A 240 -2.06 -4.89 5.82
N ASN A 241 -3.20 -4.22 6.00
CA ASN A 241 -4.49 -4.85 6.20
C ASN A 241 -5.18 -5.31 4.91
N THR A 242 -4.61 -5.05 3.73
CA THR A 242 -5.26 -5.44 2.47
C THR A 242 -5.21 -6.96 2.24
N MET A 243 -6.39 -7.58 2.08
CA MET A 243 -6.52 -9.05 2.01
C MET A 243 -5.78 -9.74 0.85
N ALA A 244 -5.32 -9.00 -0.17
CA ALA A 244 -4.75 -9.56 -1.40
C ALA A 244 -3.23 -9.35 -1.55
N GLN A 245 -2.50 -9.01 -0.48
CA GLN A 245 -1.10 -8.57 -0.53
C GLN A 245 -0.84 -7.64 -1.73
N LYS A 246 -1.54 -6.51 -1.74
CA LYS A 246 -1.45 -5.52 -2.83
C LYS A 246 -0.15 -4.73 -2.81
N PHE A 247 0.64 -4.86 -1.74
CA PHE A 247 1.83 -4.08 -1.47
C PHE A 247 2.97 -5.00 -1.06
N THR A 248 4.19 -4.64 -1.44
CA THR A 248 5.41 -5.30 -0.96
C THR A 248 6.56 -4.31 -0.90
N PHE A 249 7.47 -4.53 0.05
CA PHE A 249 8.71 -3.79 0.19
C PHE A 249 9.89 -4.60 -0.35
N LYS A 250 10.71 -3.94 -1.17
CA LYS A 250 11.94 -4.51 -1.70
C LYS A 250 13.12 -3.67 -1.25
N GLU A 251 13.85 -4.14 -0.24
CA GLU A 251 15.11 -3.50 0.13
C GLU A 251 16.14 -3.67 -0.99
N ILE A 252 16.72 -2.55 -1.43
CA ILE A 252 17.73 -2.50 -2.47
C ILE A 252 18.99 -1.78 -1.97
N THR A 253 20.13 -2.19 -2.52
CA THR A 253 21.42 -1.50 -2.31
C THR A 253 21.60 -0.48 -3.43
N GLY A 254 21.57 0.82 -3.10
CA GLY A 254 21.71 1.91 -4.07
C GLY A 254 21.28 3.24 -3.47
N GLU A 255 21.29 4.30 -4.28
CA GLU A 255 20.94 5.66 -3.83
C GLU A 255 19.49 6.05 -4.11
N VAL A 256 18.80 5.33 -5.01
CA VAL A 256 17.48 5.73 -5.51
C VAL A 256 16.47 4.61 -5.26
N GLY A 257 15.44 4.92 -4.46
CA GLY A 257 14.26 4.10 -4.28
C GLY A 257 13.27 4.26 -5.45
N GLY A 258 12.14 3.56 -5.38
CA GLY A 258 11.07 3.80 -6.34
C GLY A 258 9.86 2.92 -6.10
N THR A 259 8.73 3.39 -6.63
CA THR A 259 7.45 2.69 -6.52
C THR A 259 6.89 2.37 -7.90
N GLU A 260 6.62 1.09 -8.15
CA GLU A 260 6.11 0.60 -9.43
C GLU A 260 5.03 -0.47 -9.22
N ILE A 261 4.12 -0.61 -10.20
CA ILE A 261 3.25 -1.79 -10.23
C ILE A 261 3.97 -2.88 -11.01
N VAL A 262 4.43 -3.88 -10.27
CA VAL A 262 5.01 -5.09 -10.86
C VAL A 262 3.94 -6.16 -10.80
N LYS A 263 3.35 -6.44 -11.96
CA LYS A 263 2.41 -7.55 -12.16
C LYS A 263 1.19 -7.50 -11.22
N GLY A 264 0.64 -6.30 -11.04
CA GLY A 264 -0.56 -6.08 -10.21
C GLY A 264 -0.28 -5.87 -8.71
N VAL A 265 0.98 -5.98 -8.27
CA VAL A 265 1.42 -5.66 -6.92
C VAL A 265 2.17 -4.33 -6.92
N ILE A 266 1.83 -3.44 -6.00
CA ILE A 266 2.54 -2.18 -5.78
C ILE A 266 3.84 -2.50 -5.02
N THR A 267 4.95 -2.44 -5.73
CA THR A 267 6.28 -2.76 -5.22
C THR A 267 7.01 -1.48 -4.88
N MET A 268 7.39 -1.34 -3.61
CA MET A 268 8.13 -0.19 -3.07
C MET A 268 9.59 -0.62 -2.85
N SER A 269 10.47 -0.21 -3.76
CA SER A 269 11.91 -0.43 -3.65
C SER A 269 12.52 0.61 -2.73
N ILE A 270 13.02 0.19 -1.57
CA ILE A 270 13.47 1.09 -0.50
C ILE A 270 14.97 0.97 -0.26
N THR A 271 15.64 2.10 -0.04
CA THR A 271 17.09 2.17 0.27
C THR A 271 17.38 2.32 1.77
N GLY A 272 16.34 2.47 2.59
CA GLY A 272 16.39 2.62 4.04
C GLY A 272 15.07 3.20 4.56
N ASP A 273 14.94 3.37 5.88
CA ASP A 273 13.63 3.69 6.49
C ASP A 273 13.07 5.05 6.06
N VAL A 274 13.94 6.05 5.95
CA VAL A 274 13.57 7.38 5.49
C VAL A 274 13.00 7.36 4.07
N ASN A 275 13.69 6.68 3.15
CA ASN A 275 13.18 6.46 1.80
C ASN A 275 11.97 5.53 1.81
N GLY A 276 11.88 4.58 2.74
CA GLY A 276 10.70 3.74 2.91
C GLY A 276 9.44 4.52 3.24
N ILE A 277 9.52 5.57 4.05
CA ILE A 277 8.39 6.50 4.28
C ILE A 277 7.98 7.23 2.99
N HIS A 278 8.96 7.63 2.18
CA HIS A 278 8.74 8.27 0.89
C HIS A 278 8.04 7.31 -0.08
N GLU A 279 8.58 6.11 -0.29
CA GLU A 279 8.01 5.12 -1.20
C GLU A 279 6.66 4.60 -0.72
N ALA A 280 6.45 4.47 0.60
CA ALA A 280 5.14 4.12 1.16
C ALA A 280 4.05 5.13 0.78
N ALA A 281 4.38 6.43 0.78
CA ALA A 281 3.45 7.48 0.35
C ALA A 281 3.10 7.34 -1.13
N HIS A 282 4.10 7.08 -2.00
CA HIS A 282 3.86 6.77 -3.42
C HIS A 282 3.01 5.51 -3.60
N GLY A 283 3.30 4.45 -2.85
CA GLY A 283 2.56 3.20 -2.89
C GLY A 283 1.09 3.41 -2.57
N TYR A 284 0.80 4.19 -1.54
CA TYR A 284 -0.56 4.53 -1.17
C TYR A 284 -1.27 5.43 -2.19
N GLN A 285 -0.59 6.44 -2.75
CA GLN A 285 -1.14 7.27 -3.84
C GLN A 285 -1.53 6.42 -5.05
N ARG A 286 -0.67 5.48 -5.43
CA ARG A 286 -0.86 4.54 -6.53
C ARG A 286 -2.09 3.65 -6.29
N PHE A 287 -2.24 3.15 -5.05
CA PHE A 287 -3.41 2.37 -4.65
C PHE A 287 -4.73 3.14 -4.75
N LYS A 288 -4.75 4.43 -4.38
CA LYS A 288 -5.95 5.28 -4.48
C LYS A 288 -6.26 5.74 -5.91
N GLY A 289 -5.45 5.36 -6.90
CA GLY A 289 -5.62 5.79 -8.30
C GLY A 289 -5.30 7.27 -8.50
N ASN A 290 -4.53 7.89 -7.61
CA ASN A 290 -4.17 9.31 -7.68
C ASN A 290 -2.99 9.58 -8.62
N GLU A 291 -2.83 8.79 -9.69
CA GLU A 291 -1.79 9.03 -10.70
C GLU A 291 -2.20 10.16 -11.63
N THR A 292 -1.40 11.22 -11.68
CA THR A 292 -1.57 12.31 -12.65
C THR A 292 -0.83 11.99 -13.95
N THR A 293 -1.26 12.60 -15.06
CA THR A 293 -0.59 12.54 -16.36
C THR A 293 0.89 12.96 -16.26
N GLU A 294 1.75 12.46 -17.16
CA GLU A 294 3.20 12.76 -17.19
C GLU A 294 3.55 14.25 -17.09
N SER A 295 2.63 15.13 -17.52
CA SER A 295 2.78 16.59 -17.47
C SER A 295 2.86 17.21 -16.05
N ASN A 296 2.63 16.44 -14.98
CA ASN A 296 2.63 16.97 -13.59
C ASN A 296 3.41 16.09 -12.59
N ARG A 297 4.45 15.36 -13.03
CA ARG A 297 5.21 14.42 -12.16
C ARG A 297 5.70 15.05 -10.86
N TRP A 298 6.15 16.31 -10.87
CA TRP A 298 6.59 16.99 -9.65
C TRP A 298 5.48 17.16 -8.59
N LYS A 299 4.20 17.14 -8.95
CA LYS A 299 3.10 17.28 -7.98
C LYS A 299 2.95 16.04 -7.11
N LEU A 300 3.23 14.87 -7.68
CA LEU A 300 3.13 13.59 -6.98
C LEU A 300 4.19 13.47 -5.89
N GLU A 301 5.36 14.07 -6.10
CA GLU A 301 6.52 14.00 -5.21
C GLU A 301 6.44 14.94 -4.00
N ILE A 302 5.58 15.96 -4.03
CA ILE A 302 5.47 16.94 -2.93
C ILE A 302 5.12 16.24 -1.63
N LEU A 303 4.08 15.40 -1.66
CA LEU A 303 3.59 14.72 -0.47
C LEU A 303 4.65 13.72 0.06
N PRO A 304 5.21 12.79 -0.75
CA PRO A 304 6.32 11.92 -0.34
C PRO A 304 7.50 12.66 0.27
N TYR A 305 7.97 13.76 -0.33
CA TYR A 305 9.05 14.56 0.27
C TYR A 305 8.63 15.26 1.57
N GLN A 306 7.37 15.69 1.70
CA GLN A 306 6.85 16.23 2.96
C GLN A 306 6.80 15.16 4.05
N ARG A 307 6.38 13.93 3.73
CA ARG A 307 6.43 12.79 4.67
C ARG A 307 7.86 12.45 5.07
N GLN A 308 8.78 12.44 4.09
CA GLN A 308 10.19 12.20 4.31
C GLN A 308 10.81 13.26 5.22
N PHE A 309 10.51 14.54 4.99
CA PHE A 309 10.96 15.65 5.83
C PHE A 309 10.38 15.56 7.25
N ALA A 310 9.10 15.20 7.38
CA ALA A 310 8.47 15.04 8.68
C ALA A 310 9.11 13.92 9.51
N PHE A 311 9.52 12.82 8.86
CA PHE A 311 10.23 11.71 9.48
C PHE A 311 11.68 12.09 9.85
N ASP A 312 12.43 12.64 8.90
CA ASP A 312 13.80 13.13 9.08
C ASP A 312 14.09 14.32 8.15
N ALA A 313 13.99 15.53 8.69
CA ALA A 313 14.23 16.76 7.95
C ALA A 313 15.62 16.80 7.30
N SER A 314 16.64 16.26 7.97
CA SER A 314 18.03 16.29 7.48
C SER A 314 18.21 15.50 6.19
N SER A 315 17.39 14.47 5.99
CA SER A 315 17.39 13.65 4.78
C SER A 315 16.93 14.40 3.54
N VAL A 316 16.16 15.47 3.69
CA VAL A 316 15.70 16.31 2.58
C VAL A 316 16.61 17.53 2.47
N THR A 317 16.80 18.25 3.58
CA THR A 317 17.59 19.50 3.61
C THR A 317 19.03 19.30 3.13
N ASN A 318 19.67 18.19 3.52
CA ASN A 318 21.11 17.99 3.28
C ASN A 318 21.41 17.00 2.15
N ARG A 319 20.44 16.19 1.73
CA ARG A 319 20.69 15.09 0.79
C ARG A 319 19.90 15.16 -0.51
N VAL A 320 18.96 16.10 -0.65
CA VAL A 320 18.19 16.29 -1.89
C VAL A 320 18.54 17.65 -2.50
N PRO A 321 19.48 17.69 -3.46
CA PRO A 321 19.90 18.95 -4.06
C PRO A 321 18.84 19.50 -5.01
N SER A 322 18.50 20.78 -4.84
CA SER A 322 17.62 21.52 -5.74
C SER A 322 18.21 22.88 -6.08
N ILE A 323 18.05 23.32 -7.33
CA ILE A 323 18.50 24.65 -7.78
C ILE A 323 17.76 25.81 -7.08
N PHE A 324 16.67 25.51 -6.36
CA PHE A 324 15.89 26.46 -5.58
C PHE A 324 16.27 26.48 -4.09
N GLY A 325 17.34 25.78 -3.70
CA GLY A 325 17.89 25.77 -2.34
C GLY A 325 17.41 24.57 -1.51
N SER A 326 17.94 24.47 -0.30
CA SER A 326 17.58 23.45 0.67
C SER A 326 16.38 23.90 1.51
N PRO A 327 15.33 23.09 1.64
CA PRO A 327 14.15 23.46 2.39
C PRO A 327 14.49 23.45 3.89
N SER A 328 14.15 24.55 4.58
CA SER A 328 14.28 24.68 6.04
C SER A 328 12.99 24.35 6.79
N SER A 329 11.88 24.24 6.06
CA SER A 329 10.56 23.96 6.59
C SER A 329 9.75 23.08 5.64
N ARG A 330 8.76 22.36 6.19
CA ARG A 330 7.84 21.50 5.44
C ARG A 330 7.10 22.27 4.33
N SER A 331 6.76 23.54 4.55
CA SER A 331 6.06 24.38 3.58
C SER A 331 6.91 24.83 2.39
N GLU A 332 8.24 24.74 2.48
CA GLU A 332 9.14 25.04 1.35
C GLU A 332 9.21 23.92 0.32
N ILE A 333 8.78 22.71 0.69
CA ILE A 333 8.65 21.56 -0.22
C ILE A 333 7.42 21.79 -1.10
N THR A 334 7.65 22.44 -2.23
CA THR A 334 6.65 22.93 -3.18
C THR A 334 6.89 22.37 -4.58
N GLU A 335 5.94 22.55 -5.50
CA GLU A 335 6.15 22.22 -6.94
C GLU A 335 7.43 22.85 -7.48
N LYS A 336 7.70 24.11 -7.11
CA LYS A 336 8.92 24.83 -7.47
C LYS A 336 10.16 24.09 -7.01
N TRP A 337 10.22 23.78 -5.71
CA TRP A 337 11.37 23.11 -5.14
C TRP A 337 11.61 21.73 -5.76
N VAL A 338 10.56 20.91 -5.89
CA VAL A 338 10.63 19.56 -6.47
C VAL A 338 11.09 19.61 -7.93
N SER A 339 10.54 20.52 -8.74
CA SER A 339 10.89 20.61 -10.16
C SER A 339 12.39 20.88 -10.39
N GLY A 340 13.06 21.49 -9.41
CA GLY A 340 14.47 21.82 -9.44
C GLY A 340 15.41 20.76 -8.86
N ILE A 341 14.88 19.63 -8.39
CA ILE A 341 15.69 18.50 -7.90
C ILE A 341 16.48 17.89 -9.06
N HIS A 342 17.78 17.67 -8.85
CA HIS A 342 18.69 17.17 -9.87
C HIS A 342 19.61 16.07 -9.36
N GLY A 343 20.07 15.22 -10.28
CA GLY A 343 21.10 14.23 -10.00
C GLY A 343 22.51 14.81 -9.95
N SER A 344 23.50 13.94 -9.77
CA SER A 344 24.93 14.29 -9.80
C SER A 344 25.41 14.79 -11.17
N SER A 345 24.74 14.40 -12.27
CA SER A 345 24.99 14.92 -13.62
C SER A 345 24.45 16.34 -13.84
N GLY A 346 23.65 16.86 -12.91
CA GLY A 346 22.95 18.14 -13.05
C GLY A 346 21.62 18.05 -13.83
N ASP A 347 21.26 16.87 -14.34
CA ASP A 347 19.97 16.66 -15.00
C ASP A 347 18.84 16.66 -13.96
N PHE A 348 17.75 17.37 -14.29
CA PHE A 348 16.58 17.42 -13.43
C PHE A 348 15.82 16.10 -13.45
N ILE A 349 15.56 15.55 -12.27
CA ILE A 349 14.88 14.25 -12.10
C ILE A 349 13.43 14.36 -12.56
N TYR A 350 12.76 15.45 -12.16
CA TYR A 350 11.33 15.66 -12.41
C TYR A 350 11.03 16.68 -13.54
N SER A 351 12.08 17.18 -14.20
CA SER A 351 12.00 18.08 -15.35
C SER A 351 13.04 17.72 -16.43
N PRO A 352 13.09 16.45 -16.89
CA PRO A 352 14.17 15.97 -17.75
C PRO A 352 14.25 16.77 -19.06
N GLY A 353 15.47 17.11 -19.48
CA GLY A 353 15.74 17.87 -20.70
C GLY A 353 15.45 19.38 -20.62
N VAL A 354 14.95 19.89 -19.49
CA VAL A 354 14.71 21.32 -19.29
C VAL A 354 16.00 22.05 -18.89
N PRO A 355 16.44 23.09 -19.60
CA PRO A 355 17.59 23.90 -19.18
C PRO A 355 17.34 24.64 -17.86
N THR A 356 18.35 24.75 -17.00
CA THR A 356 18.24 25.48 -15.70
C THR A 356 17.68 26.89 -15.86
N LYS A 357 18.09 27.61 -16.91
CA LYS A 357 17.61 28.98 -17.18
C LYS A 357 16.10 28.99 -17.44
N SER A 358 15.63 28.10 -18.30
CA SER A 358 14.20 27.97 -18.66
C SER A 358 13.36 27.60 -17.43
N LEU A 359 13.84 26.70 -16.57
CA LEU A 359 13.13 26.33 -15.35
C LEU A 359 13.05 27.50 -14.35
N ARG A 360 14.13 28.29 -14.21
CA ARG A 360 14.12 29.50 -13.38
C ARG A 360 13.16 30.57 -13.92
N GLU A 361 13.09 30.75 -15.25
CA GLU A 361 12.16 31.69 -15.89
C GLU A 361 10.71 31.27 -15.67
N PHE A 362 10.37 29.99 -15.88
CA PHE A 362 9.03 29.46 -15.63
C PHE A 362 8.50 29.78 -14.22
N TRP A 363 9.34 29.67 -13.19
CA TRP A 363 8.94 29.94 -11.80
C TRP A 363 9.04 31.40 -11.39
N LYS A 364 9.63 32.28 -12.20
CA LYS A 364 9.54 33.73 -11.99
C LYS A 364 8.17 34.25 -12.40
N ASP A 365 7.62 33.73 -13.49
CA ASP A 365 6.33 34.17 -14.04
C ASP A 365 5.12 33.68 -13.21
N LYS A 366 5.37 32.83 -12.20
CA LYS A 366 4.37 32.22 -11.31
C LYS A 366 4.39 32.79 -9.89
N GLN A 367 5.31 33.71 -9.58
CA GLN A 367 5.38 34.46 -8.32
C GLN A 367 4.59 35.75 -8.44
#